data_AF-A0A8C4RXC6-F1
#
_entry.id   AF-A0A8C4RXC6-F1
#
_cell.length_a   1.000
_cell.length_b   1.000
_cell.length_c   1.000
_cell.angle_alpha   90.00
_cell.angle_beta   90.00
_cell.angle_gamma   90.00
#
_symmetry.space_group_name_H-M   'P 1'
#
loop_
_entity.id
_entity.type
_entity.pdbx_description
1 polymer ?
#
loop_
_entity_poly.entity_id
_entity_poly.type
_entity_poly.pdbx_seq_one_letter_code
_entity_poly.pdbx_strand_id
1 'polypeptide(L)'
;MELSELVLQGLRLLAEPEPFDSRTYAAFVQITFRGLVSPELDAALLGDPLLKHVAPTVLHQCHVAATTCIVEFAKVNADKSTIGAFLEDCKFDGDRIDIFYEEYQKNKLKVEGLLGSLGRCPPHICDVTWRLDYQIKNSHVHRVDEPLYLIALQSEKRMSEPTDEISFSCTMEQLQDLLGKMKDASKAVEKAAQM
;
A
#
# COMPACT_ATOMS: atom_id res chain seq x y z
N MET A 1 15.00 16.60 7.21
CA MET A 1 14.59 15.80 6.03
C MET A 1 15.53 16.18 4.90
N GLU A 2 16.34 15.26 4.39
CA GLU A 2 17.26 15.53 3.28
C GLU A 2 16.63 14.99 1.99
N LEU A 3 16.02 15.87 1.20
CA LEU A 3 15.53 15.52 -0.13
C LEU A 3 16.63 15.78 -1.17
N SER A 4 16.63 15.00 -2.25
CA SER A 4 17.57 15.22 -3.36
C SER A 4 17.35 16.58 -4.01
N GLU A 5 18.40 17.12 -4.63
CA GLU A 5 18.32 18.44 -5.28
C GLU A 5 17.25 18.48 -6.38
N LEU A 6 17.04 17.38 -7.11
CA LEU A 6 15.99 17.27 -8.14
C LEU A 6 14.58 17.40 -7.55
N VAL A 7 14.35 16.83 -6.36
CA VAL A 7 13.08 16.94 -5.65
C VAL A 7 12.87 18.37 -5.16
N LEU A 8 13.90 19.00 -4.61
CA LEU A 8 13.82 20.41 -4.20
C LEU A 8 13.57 21.35 -5.39
N GLN A 9 14.16 21.08 -6.55
CA GLN A 9 13.88 21.82 -7.78
C GLN A 9 12.43 21.64 -8.24
N GLY A 10 11.89 20.42 -8.20
CA GLY A 10 10.48 20.17 -8.52
C GLY A 10 9.51 20.85 -7.56
N LEU A 11 9.83 20.89 -6.25
CA LEU A 11 9.03 21.61 -5.26
C LEU A 11 9.07 23.12 -5.50
N ARG A 12 10.23 23.69 -5.84
CA ARG A 12 10.35 25.12 -6.17
C ARG A 12 9.54 25.50 -7.40
N LEU A 13 9.53 24.65 -8.44
CA LEU A 13 8.66 24.85 -9.63
C LEU A 13 7.18 24.79 -9.26
N LEU A 14 6.80 23.92 -8.33
CA LEU A 14 5.42 23.83 -7.83
C LEU A 14 5.01 25.05 -6.97
N ALA A 15 5.99 25.73 -6.36
CA ALA A 15 5.77 26.98 -5.62
C ALA A 15 5.55 28.18 -6.55
N GLU A 16 6.05 28.13 -7.78
CA GLU A 16 5.94 29.24 -8.73
C GLU A 16 4.48 29.45 -9.21
N PRO A 17 4.04 30.71 -9.33
CA PRO A 17 2.69 31.03 -9.79
C PRO A 17 2.52 30.96 -11.31
N GLU A 18 3.60 31.02 -12.09
CA GLU A 18 3.56 31.03 -13.56
C GLU A 18 3.08 29.71 -14.19
N PRO A 19 3.49 28.51 -13.71
CA PRO A 19 2.95 27.24 -14.21
C PRO A 19 1.70 26.76 -13.46
N PHE A 20 1.44 27.24 -12.25
CA PHE A 20 0.31 26.79 -11.43
C PHE A 20 -0.44 27.99 -10.87
N ASP A 21 -1.57 28.37 -11.45
CA ASP A 21 -2.50 29.28 -10.78
C ASP A 21 -3.11 28.62 -9.53
N SER A 22 -3.77 29.40 -8.67
CA SER A 22 -4.33 28.90 -7.41
C SER A 22 -5.26 27.69 -7.60
N ARG A 23 -6.06 27.68 -8.67
CA ARG A 23 -6.99 26.57 -8.99
C ARG A 23 -6.26 25.33 -9.48
N THR A 24 -5.29 25.51 -10.37
CA THR A 24 -4.48 24.42 -10.93
C THR A 24 -3.60 23.81 -9.88
N TYR A 25 -3.04 24.61 -8.97
CA TYR A 25 -2.29 24.14 -7.81
C TYR A 25 -3.17 23.26 -6.90
N ALA A 26 -4.36 23.74 -6.52
CA ALA A 26 -5.28 22.97 -5.68
C ALA A 26 -5.69 21.63 -6.33
N ALA A 27 -6.00 21.66 -7.63
CA ALA A 27 -6.31 20.45 -8.40
C ALA A 27 -5.11 19.50 -8.44
N PHE A 28 -3.90 20.01 -8.73
CA PHE A 28 -2.67 19.24 -8.75
C PHE A 28 -2.41 18.53 -7.43
N VAL A 29 -2.53 19.24 -6.31
CA VAL A 29 -2.34 18.68 -4.96
C VAL A 29 -3.35 17.56 -4.71
N GLN A 30 -4.63 17.79 -4.98
CA GLN A 30 -5.68 16.79 -4.80
C GLN A 30 -5.44 15.52 -5.64
N ILE A 31 -5.08 15.68 -6.91
CA ILE A 31 -4.82 14.54 -7.80
C ILE A 31 -3.58 13.79 -7.34
N THR A 32 -2.53 14.49 -6.90
CA THR A 32 -1.31 13.87 -6.38
C THR A 32 -1.60 13.00 -5.15
N PHE A 33 -2.36 13.52 -4.16
CA PHE A 33 -2.76 12.73 -3.00
C PHE A 33 -3.65 11.53 -3.38
N ARG A 34 -4.57 11.73 -4.33
CA ARG A 34 -5.47 10.67 -4.81
C ARG A 34 -4.71 9.56 -5.56
N GLY A 35 -3.78 9.92 -6.44
CA GLY A 35 -2.94 8.98 -7.19
C GLY A 35 -2.03 8.18 -6.27
N LEU A 36 -1.47 8.82 -5.24
CA LEU A 36 -0.63 8.14 -4.24
C LEU A 36 -1.41 7.10 -3.44
N VAL A 37 -2.64 7.40 -3.03
CA VAL A 37 -3.49 6.49 -2.25
C VAL A 37 -4.12 5.40 -3.13
N SER A 38 -4.38 5.69 -4.40
CA SER A 38 -5.04 4.78 -5.34
C SER A 38 -4.27 4.76 -6.67
N PRO A 39 -3.29 3.84 -6.82
CA PRO A 39 -2.37 3.83 -7.97
C PRO A 39 -3.07 3.61 -9.32
N GLU A 40 -4.28 3.04 -9.33
CA GLU A 40 -5.12 2.92 -10.52
C GLU A 40 -5.51 4.27 -11.14
N LEU A 41 -5.45 5.36 -10.35
CA LEU A 41 -5.78 6.71 -10.77
C LEU A 41 -4.57 7.59 -11.09
N ASP A 42 -3.35 7.04 -11.01
CA ASP A 42 -2.12 7.80 -11.30
C ASP A 42 -2.07 8.27 -12.77
N ALA A 43 -2.66 7.49 -13.68
CA ALA A 43 -2.84 7.85 -15.09
C ALA A 43 -3.79 9.05 -15.33
N ALA A 44 -4.60 9.43 -14.33
CA ALA A 44 -5.54 10.56 -14.45
C ALA A 44 -4.84 11.91 -14.44
N LEU A 45 -3.61 12.01 -13.90
CA LEU A 45 -2.90 13.27 -13.69
C LEU A 45 -2.50 13.95 -15.02
N LEU A 46 -2.23 13.17 -16.06
CA LEU A 46 -1.98 13.68 -17.42
C LEU A 46 -3.26 14.02 -18.20
N GLY A 47 -4.42 13.56 -17.73
CA GLY A 47 -5.71 13.72 -18.42
C GLY A 47 -6.56 14.88 -17.91
N ASP A 48 -6.21 15.49 -16.77
CA ASP A 48 -7.04 16.51 -16.14
C ASP A 48 -7.11 17.79 -17.00
N PRO A 49 -8.33 18.28 -17.33
CA PRO A 49 -8.50 19.47 -18.17
C PRO A 49 -7.89 20.74 -17.58
N LEU A 50 -7.75 20.85 -16.26
CA LEU A 50 -7.14 22.01 -15.60
C LEU A 50 -5.62 22.01 -15.76
N LEU A 51 -4.98 20.85 -15.91
CA LEU A 51 -3.51 20.73 -16.00
C LEU A 51 -2.98 20.75 -17.44
N LYS A 52 -3.85 20.77 -18.46
CA LYS A 52 -3.45 20.70 -19.89
C LYS A 52 -2.54 21.82 -20.38
N HIS A 53 -2.56 22.98 -19.71
CA HIS A 53 -1.76 24.13 -20.08
C HIS A 53 -0.33 24.06 -19.52
N VAL A 54 -0.09 23.18 -18.53
CA VAL A 54 1.23 22.96 -17.93
C VAL A 54 2.02 21.99 -18.80
N ALA A 55 3.29 22.29 -19.03
CA ALA A 55 4.17 21.39 -19.79
C ALA A 55 4.23 20.00 -19.11
N PRO A 56 4.04 18.89 -19.85
CA PRO A 56 4.01 17.54 -19.25
C PRO A 56 5.28 17.16 -18.47
N THR A 57 6.44 17.68 -18.90
CA THR A 57 7.72 17.46 -18.22
C THR A 57 7.76 18.13 -16.84
N VAL A 58 7.29 19.37 -16.76
CA VAL A 58 7.17 20.13 -15.50
C VAL A 58 6.15 19.45 -14.58
N LEU A 59 5.01 19.04 -15.14
CA LEU A 59 3.96 18.35 -14.38
C LEU A 59 4.48 17.05 -13.77
N HIS A 60 5.18 16.23 -14.54
CA HIS A 60 5.78 14.99 -14.07
C HIS A 60 6.85 15.23 -13.00
N GLN A 61 7.73 16.22 -13.20
CA GLN A 61 8.75 16.58 -12.23
C GLN A 61 8.14 17.05 -10.89
N CYS A 62 7.13 17.92 -10.95
CA CYS A 62 6.41 18.37 -9.77
C CYS A 62 5.69 17.21 -9.08
N HIS A 63 5.08 16.29 -9.84
CA HIS A 63 4.39 15.13 -9.30
C HIS A 63 5.33 14.23 -8.51
N VAL A 64 6.47 13.85 -9.10
CA VAL A 64 7.49 13.03 -8.42
C VAL A 64 7.98 13.73 -7.15
N ALA A 65 8.25 15.04 -7.23
CA ALA A 65 8.73 15.81 -6.09
C ALA A 65 7.68 15.89 -4.95
N ALA A 66 6.43 16.20 -5.29
CA ALA A 66 5.32 16.28 -4.34
C ALA A 66 5.05 14.92 -3.69
N THR A 67 4.96 13.85 -4.47
CA THR A 67 4.74 12.49 -3.96
C THR A 67 5.86 12.04 -3.01
N THR A 68 7.12 12.32 -3.37
CA THR A 68 8.27 12.04 -2.49
C THR A 68 8.16 12.81 -1.17
N CYS A 69 7.81 14.10 -1.25
CA CYS A 69 7.66 14.96 -0.09
C CYS A 69 6.53 14.50 0.84
N ILE A 70 5.37 14.14 0.27
CA ILE A 70 4.21 13.60 1.01
C ILE A 70 4.59 12.35 1.79
N VAL A 71 5.28 11.41 1.14
CA VAL A 71 5.71 10.16 1.76
C VAL A 71 6.70 10.41 2.89
N GLU A 72 7.68 11.30 2.71
CA GLU A 72 8.63 11.63 3.77
C GLU A 72 7.97 12.36 4.95
N PHE A 73 6.99 13.23 4.71
CA PHE A 73 6.21 13.85 5.79
C PHE A 73 5.43 12.83 6.61
N ALA A 74 4.77 11.87 5.94
CA ALA A 74 4.04 10.81 6.62
C ALA A 74 4.99 9.90 7.42
N LYS A 75 6.16 9.58 6.88
CA LYS A 75 7.20 8.77 7.54
C LYS A 75 7.72 9.39 8.84
N VAL A 76 7.89 10.72 8.89
CA VAL A 76 8.33 11.41 10.13
C VAL A 76 7.17 11.89 10.99
N ASN A 77 5.92 11.57 10.63
CA ASN A 77 4.70 12.05 11.28
C ASN A 77 4.70 13.59 11.46
N ALA A 78 5.01 14.31 10.37
CA ALA A 78 5.17 15.76 10.39
C ALA A 78 3.88 16.49 10.81
N ASP A 79 4.03 17.51 11.66
CA ASP A 79 2.97 18.42 12.07
C ASP A 79 2.87 19.66 11.16
N LYS A 80 1.88 20.52 11.40
CA LYS A 80 1.64 21.72 10.57
C LYS A 80 2.87 22.63 10.54
N SER A 81 3.53 22.83 11.68
CA SER A 81 4.73 23.67 11.78
C SER A 81 5.89 23.11 10.96
N THR A 82 6.12 21.81 11.01
CA THR A 82 7.21 21.15 10.29
C THR A 82 6.98 21.20 8.78
N ILE A 83 5.74 20.92 8.34
CA ILE A 83 5.35 20.99 6.92
C ILE A 83 5.45 22.44 6.42
N GLY A 84 4.91 23.38 7.19
CA GLY A 84 4.94 24.81 6.86
C GLY A 84 6.35 25.34 6.69
N ALA A 85 7.22 25.14 7.70
CA ALA A 85 8.61 25.60 7.63
C ALA A 85 9.38 25.02 6.43
N PHE A 86 9.17 23.72 6.13
CA PHE A 86 9.83 23.09 4.98
C PHE A 86 9.33 23.63 3.63
N LEU A 87 8.03 23.85 3.49
CA LEU A 87 7.46 24.41 2.26
C LEU A 87 7.81 25.89 2.10
N GLU A 88 7.90 26.67 3.18
CA GLU A 88 8.41 28.05 3.16
C GLU A 88 9.86 28.10 2.66
N ASP A 89 10.72 27.17 3.12
CA ASP A 89 12.09 27.01 2.61
C ASP A 89 12.12 26.70 1.10
N CYS A 90 11.10 26.00 0.61
CA CYS A 90 10.86 25.72 -0.81
C CYS A 90 10.18 26.87 -1.58
N LYS A 91 9.95 28.03 -0.95
CA LYS A 91 9.34 29.25 -1.52
C LYS A 91 7.83 29.20 -1.73
N PHE A 92 7.11 28.31 -1.04
CA PHE A 92 5.65 28.32 -1.05
C PHE A 92 5.12 29.52 -0.26
N ASP A 93 4.05 30.13 -0.76
CA ASP A 93 3.28 31.12 -0.01
C ASP A 93 2.32 30.46 0.99
N GLY A 94 1.81 31.26 1.94
CA GLY A 94 0.93 30.76 3.01
C GLY A 94 -0.35 30.09 2.50
N ASP A 95 -0.96 30.62 1.43
CA ASP A 95 -2.20 30.07 0.88
C ASP A 95 -1.96 28.69 0.29
N ARG A 96 -0.84 28.50 -0.44
CA ARG A 96 -0.45 27.18 -0.96
C ARG A 96 -0.13 26.19 0.15
N ILE A 97 0.57 26.63 1.20
CA ILE A 97 0.90 25.79 2.35
C ILE A 97 -0.39 25.29 3.02
N ASP A 98 -1.36 26.18 3.21
CA ASP A 98 -2.64 25.81 3.82
C ASP A 98 -3.41 24.83 2.93
N ILE A 99 -3.50 25.06 1.61
CA ILE A 99 -4.11 24.11 0.67
C ILE A 99 -3.43 22.73 0.73
N PHE A 100 -2.10 22.70 0.72
CA PHE A 100 -1.35 21.45 0.81
C PHE A 100 -1.60 20.72 2.14
N TYR A 101 -1.55 21.45 3.25
CA TYR A 101 -1.73 20.88 4.57
C TYR A 101 -3.15 20.36 4.81
N GLU A 102 -4.17 21.09 4.34
CA GLU A 102 -5.56 20.63 4.41
C GLU A 102 -5.75 19.30 3.67
N GLU A 103 -5.17 19.16 2.49
CA GLU A 103 -5.27 17.92 1.71
C GLU A 103 -4.43 16.79 2.32
N TYR A 104 -3.27 17.12 2.89
CA TYR A 104 -2.46 16.18 3.66
C TYR A 104 -3.23 15.63 4.86
N GLN A 105 -3.90 16.48 5.65
CA GLN A 105 -4.67 16.02 6.82
C GLN A 105 -5.82 15.09 6.43
N LYS A 106 -6.53 15.37 5.33
CA LYS A 106 -7.61 14.49 4.83
C LYS A 106 -7.10 13.10 4.45
N ASN A 107 -5.88 13.00 3.93
CA ASN A 107 -5.33 11.76 3.39
C ASN A 107 -4.27 11.11 4.31
N LYS A 108 -3.89 11.74 5.43
CA LYS A 108 -2.82 11.31 6.33
C LYS A 108 -2.90 9.84 6.71
N LEU A 109 -4.04 9.40 7.26
CA LEU A 109 -4.23 8.01 7.68
C LEU A 109 -4.10 7.01 6.53
N LYS A 110 -4.51 7.41 5.32
CA LYS A 110 -4.41 6.55 4.13
C LYS A 110 -2.97 6.43 3.64
N VAL A 111 -2.22 7.53 3.66
CA VAL A 111 -0.79 7.55 3.30
C VAL A 111 0.04 6.76 4.33
N GLU A 112 -0.26 6.90 5.62
CA GLU A 112 0.36 6.10 6.68
C GLU A 112 0.03 4.61 6.55
N GLY A 113 -1.22 4.27 6.20
CA GLY A 113 -1.62 2.90 5.89
C GLY A 113 -0.87 2.31 4.68
N LEU A 114 -0.75 3.10 3.60
CA LEU A 114 0.05 2.74 2.43
C LEU A 114 1.51 2.48 2.83
N LEU A 115 2.13 3.39 3.58
CA LEU A 115 3.51 3.22 4.07
C LEU A 115 3.67 2.01 4.98
N GLY A 116 2.70 1.75 5.85
CA GLY A 116 2.67 0.55 6.68
C GLY A 116 2.60 -0.75 5.87
N SER A 117 2.02 -0.69 4.67
CA SER A 117 1.96 -1.82 3.72
C SER A 117 3.23 -1.95 2.85
N LEU A 118 3.93 -0.84 2.60
CA LEU A 118 5.19 -0.80 1.86
C LEU A 118 6.31 -1.39 2.72
N GLY A 119 6.86 -2.52 2.28
CA GLY A 119 7.93 -3.22 3.00
C GLY A 119 7.46 -4.36 3.91
N ARG A 120 6.16 -4.68 3.95
CA ARG A 120 5.68 -5.87 4.67
C ARG A 120 5.64 -7.12 3.77
N CYS A 121 5.97 -8.22 4.44
CA CYS A 121 6.07 -9.60 4.00
C CYS A 121 5.02 -10.00 2.93
N PRO A 122 5.31 -11.03 2.12
CA PRO A 122 4.27 -11.67 1.32
C PRO A 122 3.05 -12.01 2.20
N PRO A 123 1.83 -12.12 1.60
CA PRO A 123 0.65 -12.56 2.33
C PRO A 123 0.99 -13.76 3.21
N HIS A 124 0.63 -13.68 4.49
CA HIS A 124 0.99 -14.69 5.47
C HIS A 124 -0.27 -15.24 6.12
N ILE A 125 -0.19 -16.49 6.55
CA ILE A 125 -1.29 -17.18 7.22
C ILE A 125 -1.32 -16.67 8.66
N CYS A 126 -2.47 -16.15 9.09
CA CYS A 126 -2.68 -15.59 10.42
C CYS A 126 -3.47 -16.54 11.32
N ASP A 127 -4.36 -17.36 10.75
CA ASP A 127 -5.16 -18.32 11.50
C ASP A 127 -5.46 -19.58 10.68
N VAL A 128 -5.80 -20.66 11.37
CA VAL A 128 -6.15 -21.95 10.79
C VAL A 128 -7.36 -22.52 11.53
N THR A 129 -8.44 -22.74 10.79
CA THR A 129 -9.59 -23.49 11.28
C THR A 129 -9.64 -24.86 10.62
N TRP A 130 -10.05 -25.88 11.36
CA TRP A 130 -10.12 -27.24 10.83
C TRP A 130 -11.35 -27.98 11.35
N ARG A 131 -11.86 -28.92 10.55
CA ARG A 131 -12.94 -29.82 10.90
C ARG A 131 -12.66 -31.22 10.35
N LEU A 132 -13.02 -32.23 11.11
CA LEU A 132 -13.00 -33.62 10.66
C LEU A 132 -14.43 -34.05 10.29
N ASP A 133 -14.63 -34.39 9.03
CA ASP A 133 -15.87 -34.96 8.52
C ASP A 133 -15.71 -36.46 8.30
N TYR A 134 -16.78 -37.21 8.59
CA TYR A 134 -16.83 -38.64 8.32
C TYR A 134 -17.86 -38.90 7.24
N GLN A 135 -17.40 -39.28 6.04
CA GLN A 135 -18.29 -39.49 4.92
C GLN A 135 -18.79 -40.95 4.92
N ILE A 136 -20.05 -41.16 5.30
CA ILE A 136 -20.69 -42.48 5.25
C ILE A 136 -21.48 -42.59 3.95
N LYS A 137 -20.97 -43.33 2.96
CA LYS A 137 -21.73 -43.69 1.75
C LYS A 137 -22.24 -45.12 1.86
N ASN A 138 -23.56 -45.28 1.87
CA ASN A 138 -24.22 -46.59 1.93
C ASN A 138 -25.00 -46.86 0.64
N SER A 139 -24.28 -47.25 -0.41
CA SER A 139 -24.85 -47.84 -1.62
C SER A 139 -24.00 -49.06 -1.97
N HIS A 140 -24.65 -50.22 -1.90
CA HIS A 140 -24.13 -51.58 -1.98
C HIS A 140 -22.73 -51.81 -2.62
N VAL A 141 -21.95 -52.67 -1.91
CA VAL A 141 -20.71 -53.39 -2.27
C VAL A 141 -19.37 -52.76 -1.82
N HIS A 142 -19.19 -51.44 -1.82
CA HIS A 142 -17.95 -50.83 -1.29
C HIS A 142 -18.25 -49.73 -0.26
N ARG A 143 -18.13 -50.08 1.02
CA ARG A 143 -18.22 -49.14 2.15
C ARG A 143 -16.95 -48.28 2.16
N VAL A 144 -17.07 -47.01 1.77
CA VAL A 144 -15.98 -46.03 1.83
C VAL A 144 -16.22 -45.20 3.09
N ASP A 145 -15.69 -45.70 4.20
CA ASP A 145 -15.81 -45.17 5.55
C ASP A 145 -14.55 -44.34 5.86
N GLU A 146 -14.38 -43.22 5.16
CA GLU A 146 -13.12 -42.48 5.17
C GLU A 146 -13.23 -41.13 5.90
N PRO A 147 -12.28 -40.84 6.82
CA PRO A 147 -12.17 -39.53 7.44
C PRO A 147 -11.64 -38.50 6.44
N LEU A 148 -12.32 -37.36 6.34
CA LEU A 148 -11.92 -36.23 5.50
C LEU A 148 -11.66 -35.02 6.38
N TYR A 149 -10.46 -34.45 6.30
CA TYR A 149 -10.11 -33.23 7.02
C TYR A 149 -10.39 -32.04 6.13
N LEU A 150 -11.17 -31.08 6.61
CA LEU A 150 -11.33 -29.77 5.99
C LEU A 150 -10.49 -28.77 6.77
N ILE A 151 -9.63 -28.05 6.05
CA ILE A 151 -8.74 -27.04 6.61
C ILE A 151 -9.02 -25.73 5.89
N ALA A 152 -9.22 -24.66 6.66
CA ALA A 152 -9.35 -23.31 6.15
C ALA A 152 -8.25 -22.43 6.77
N LEU A 153 -7.40 -21.91 5.91
CA LEU A 153 -6.31 -21.01 6.25
C LEU A 153 -6.80 -19.57 6.04
N GLN A 154 -6.65 -18.75 7.06
CA GLN A 154 -6.95 -17.32 6.98
C GLN A 154 -5.66 -16.57 6.66
N SER A 155 -5.66 -15.81 5.57
CA SER A 155 -4.51 -15.03 5.11
C SER A 155 -4.78 -13.53 5.14
N GLU A 156 -3.87 -12.77 5.74
CA GLU A 156 -3.98 -11.31 5.75
C GLU A 156 -3.56 -10.73 4.39
N LYS A 157 -4.48 -9.99 3.77
CA LYS A 157 -4.23 -9.28 2.52
C LYS A 157 -3.71 -7.87 2.82
N ARG A 158 -2.95 -7.31 1.88
CA ARG A 158 -2.53 -5.91 1.95
C ARG A 158 -3.76 -5.01 1.90
N MET A 159 -3.75 -3.96 2.72
CA MET A 159 -4.72 -2.87 2.76
C MET A 159 -6.11 -3.22 3.30
N SER A 160 -6.26 -3.38 4.63
CA SER A 160 -7.53 -3.23 5.38
C SER A 160 -8.78 -3.94 4.81
N GLU A 161 -8.59 -4.90 3.90
CA GLU A 161 -9.61 -5.74 3.31
C GLU A 161 -9.82 -6.97 4.21
N PRO A 162 -11.01 -7.59 4.18
CA PRO A 162 -11.25 -8.81 4.94
C PRO A 162 -10.22 -9.89 4.56
N THR A 163 -9.83 -10.67 5.56
CA THR A 163 -8.91 -11.80 5.47
C THR A 163 -9.34 -12.76 4.34
N ASP A 164 -8.42 -13.10 3.43
CA ASP A 164 -8.69 -14.07 2.35
C ASP A 164 -8.67 -15.48 2.95
N GLU A 165 -9.75 -16.25 2.75
CA GLU A 165 -9.89 -17.63 3.24
C GLU A 165 -9.53 -18.63 2.14
N ILE A 166 -8.56 -19.51 2.42
CA ILE A 166 -8.15 -20.61 1.55
C ILE A 166 -8.57 -21.93 2.20
N SER A 167 -9.63 -22.54 1.68
CA SER A 167 -10.14 -23.82 2.19
C SER A 167 -9.81 -25.00 1.27
N PHE A 168 -9.34 -26.10 1.84
CA PHE A 168 -9.13 -27.36 1.12
C PHE A 168 -9.50 -28.57 1.98
N SER A 169 -9.77 -29.70 1.32
CA SER A 169 -10.00 -30.98 1.99
C SER A 169 -8.86 -31.95 1.70
N CYS A 170 -8.42 -32.72 2.69
CA CYS A 170 -7.35 -33.70 2.53
C CYS A 170 -7.58 -34.99 3.32
N THR A 171 -6.97 -36.08 2.87
CA THR A 171 -6.89 -37.34 3.62
C THR A 171 -5.86 -37.26 4.75
N MET A 172 -5.84 -38.25 5.65
CA MET A 172 -4.84 -38.34 6.71
C MET A 172 -3.39 -38.36 6.15
N GLU A 173 -3.16 -39.11 5.07
CA GLU A 173 -1.84 -39.22 4.44
C GLU A 173 -1.38 -37.89 3.85
N GLN A 174 -2.28 -37.17 3.17
CA GLN A 174 -2.00 -35.85 2.61
C GLN A 174 -1.72 -34.81 3.71
N LEU A 175 -2.42 -34.88 4.85
CA LEU A 175 -2.18 -34.01 5.99
C LEU A 175 -0.81 -34.27 6.63
N GLN A 176 -0.41 -35.54 6.75
CA GLN A 176 0.91 -35.92 7.25
C GLN A 176 2.03 -35.44 6.32
N ASP A 177 1.86 -35.56 5.00
CA ASP A 177 2.81 -35.04 4.01
C ASP A 177 2.94 -33.51 4.10
N LEU A 178 1.82 -32.79 4.22
CA LEU A 178 1.82 -31.33 4.41
C LEU A 178 2.61 -30.92 5.67
N LEU A 179 2.35 -31.58 6.80
CA LEU A 179 3.07 -31.34 8.05
C LEU A 179 4.57 -31.63 7.92
N GLY A 180 4.93 -32.70 7.20
CA GLY A 180 6.33 -33.05 6.91
C GLY A 180 7.03 -31.92 6.15
N LYS A 181 6.44 -31.47 5.04
CA LYS A 181 6.96 -30.37 4.22
C LYS A 181 7.11 -29.06 5.00
N MET A 182 6.14 -28.73 5.86
CA MET A 182 6.23 -27.54 6.72
C MET A 182 7.40 -27.62 7.72
N LYS A 183 7.64 -28.80 8.32
CA LYS A 183 8.78 -29.01 9.22
C LYS A 183 10.12 -28.88 8.50
N ASP A 184 10.21 -29.42 7.28
CA ASP A 184 11.43 -29.33 6.48
C ASP A 184 11.70 -27.88 6.04
N ALA A 185 10.66 -27.14 5.66
CA ALA A 185 10.76 -25.70 5.39
C ALA A 185 11.23 -24.91 6.63
N SER A 186 10.69 -25.20 7.82
CA SER A 186 11.14 -24.58 9.08
C SER A 186 12.63 -24.81 9.33
N LYS A 187 13.08 -26.06 9.21
CA LYS A 187 14.51 -26.40 9.37
C LYS A 187 15.40 -25.72 8.34
N ALA A 188 14.94 -25.59 7.10
CA ALA A 188 15.69 -24.89 6.05
C ALA A 188 15.87 -23.40 6.39
N VAL A 189 14.82 -22.76 6.91
CA VAL A 189 14.88 -21.36 7.38
C VAL A 189 15.82 -21.22 8.58
N GLU A 190 15.73 -22.10 9.58
CA GLU A 190 16.63 -22.09 10.74
C GLU A 190 18.11 -22.21 10.33
N LYS A 191 18.41 -23.11 9.40
CA LYS A 191 19.77 -23.28 8.86
C LYS A 191 20.25 -22.04 8.10
N ALA A 192 19.37 -21.40 7.33
CA ALA A 192 19.70 -20.19 6.59
C ALA A 192 19.94 -18.99 7.53
N ALA A 193 19.25 -18.92 8.67
CA ALA A 193 19.40 -17.86 9.66
C ALA A 193 20.66 -17.99 10.54
N GLN A 194 21.31 -19.17 10.57
CA GLN A 194 22.56 -19.41 11.30
C GLN A 194 23.82 -19.16 10.46
N MET A 195 23.67 -18.86 9.16
CA MET A 195 24.76 -18.41 8.27
C MET A 195 24.86 -16.89 8.28
#